data_AF-A0A397FLG6-F1
#
_entry.id   AF-A0A397FLG6-F1
#
_cell.length_a   1.000
_cell.length_b   1.000
_cell.length_c   1.000
_cell.angle_alpha   90.00
_cell.angle_beta   90.00
_cell.angle_gamma   90.00
#
_symmetry.space_group_name_H-M   'P 1'
#
loop_
_entity.id
_entity.type
_entity.pdbx_description
1 polymer ?
#
loop_
_entity_poly.entity_id
_entity_poly.type
_entity_poly.pdbx_seq_one_letter_code
_entity_poly.pdbx_strand_id
1 'polypeptide(L)'
;MKLIKLPLNLIPITSWWKNARSQIKPSQWNKIRKQVYQQANYACEICGVKKVRLDCNEVWKYQSNKQILAKLEAVCRLCHLAQHLGYAGVIGRFQEAKEHLKKVNGWNEKQTLIYIQEKFREWEVRNKVKWVLDLNYLDNFG
;
A
#
# COMPACT_ATOMS: atom_id res chain seq x y z
N MET A 1 -0.68 -21.74 3.48
CA MET A 1 -1.18 -20.46 4.02
C MET A 1 -2.30 -19.94 3.13
N LYS A 2 -3.43 -19.48 3.70
CA LYS A 2 -4.42 -18.72 2.91
C LYS A 2 -3.74 -17.48 2.33
N LEU A 3 -4.00 -17.19 1.05
CA LEU A 3 -3.53 -15.99 0.37
C LEU A 3 -4.02 -14.74 1.13
N ILE A 4 -3.12 -13.80 1.43
CA ILE A 4 -3.48 -12.51 2.05
C ILE A 4 -4.02 -11.61 0.94
N LYS A 5 -5.29 -11.21 1.03
CA LYS A 5 -5.96 -10.40 0.01
C LYS A 5 -5.64 -8.90 0.15
N LEU A 6 -5.64 -8.40 1.38
CA LEU A 6 -5.28 -7.02 1.75
C LEU A 6 -4.03 -7.06 2.64
N PRO A 7 -2.83 -6.90 2.05
CA PRO A 7 -1.59 -6.85 2.83
C PRO A 7 -1.40 -5.48 3.51
N LEU A 8 -0.61 -5.41 4.59
CA LEU A 8 -0.18 -4.13 5.14
C LEU A 8 1.05 -3.65 4.37
N ASN A 9 1.12 -2.34 4.14
CA ASN A 9 2.22 -1.65 3.50
C ASN A 9 2.72 -0.51 4.40
N LEU A 10 3.35 -0.92 5.51
CA LEU A 10 3.94 0.02 6.47
C LEU A 10 5.24 0.57 5.88
N ILE A 11 5.24 1.86 5.56
CA ILE A 11 6.39 2.56 5.00
C ILE A 11 7.39 2.88 6.13
N PRO A 12 8.68 2.49 6.02
CA PRO A 12 9.69 2.84 7.00
C PRO A 12 9.82 4.34 7.17
N ILE A 13 10.09 4.79 8.39
CA ILE A 13 10.26 6.22 8.73
C ILE A 13 11.38 6.84 7.88
N THR A 14 12.46 6.09 7.64
CA THR A 14 13.60 6.49 6.80
C THR A 14 13.25 6.65 5.31
N SER A 15 12.03 6.30 4.93
CA SER A 15 11.47 6.44 3.58
C SER A 15 10.19 7.27 3.53
N TRP A 16 9.78 7.90 4.62
CA TRP A 16 8.65 8.83 4.55
C TRP A 16 8.96 9.96 3.55
N TRP A 17 7.91 10.42 2.86
CA TRP A 17 7.98 11.44 1.79
C TRP A 17 8.72 11.02 0.51
N LYS A 18 9.29 9.81 0.46
CA LYS A 18 9.87 9.20 -0.75
C LYS A 18 8.80 8.39 -1.47
N ASN A 19 8.15 9.00 -2.47
CA ASN A 19 7.10 8.37 -3.29
C ASN A 19 7.31 8.66 -4.78
N ALA A 20 6.79 7.81 -5.65
CA ALA A 20 6.85 7.93 -7.11
C ALA A 20 6.28 9.26 -7.60
N ARG A 21 5.18 9.74 -7.00
CA ARG A 21 4.56 11.02 -7.38
C ARG A 21 5.52 12.20 -7.23
N SER A 22 6.40 12.21 -6.23
CA SER A 22 7.35 13.30 -6.00
C SER A 22 8.57 13.22 -6.90
N GLN A 23 8.80 12.09 -7.57
CA GLN A 23 9.95 11.87 -8.46
C GLN A 23 9.65 12.14 -9.94
N ILE A 24 8.37 12.35 -10.31
CA ILE A 24 7.96 12.58 -11.70
C ILE A 24 7.06 13.81 -11.83
N LYS A 25 6.87 14.29 -13.07
CA LYS A 25 6.01 15.44 -13.34
C LYS A 25 4.56 15.14 -12.94
N PRO A 26 3.80 16.11 -12.38
CA PRO A 26 2.39 15.91 -12.03
C PRO A 26 1.52 15.44 -13.21
N SER A 27 1.80 15.91 -14.44
CA SER A 27 1.12 15.47 -15.66
C SER A 27 1.37 14.00 -15.97
N GLN A 28 2.62 13.53 -15.80
CA GLN A 28 3.01 12.13 -15.97
C GLN A 28 2.33 11.26 -14.91
N TRP A 29 2.37 11.65 -13.63
CA TRP A 29 1.65 10.94 -12.58
C TRP A 29 0.14 10.85 -12.85
N ASN A 30 -0.46 11.92 -13.37
CA ASN A 30 -1.87 11.93 -13.76
C ASN A 30 -2.20 10.96 -14.91
N LYS A 31 -1.28 10.78 -15.87
CA LYS A 31 -1.41 9.77 -16.94
C LYS A 31 -1.33 8.36 -16.36
N ILE A 32 -0.30 8.09 -15.56
CA ILE A 32 -0.05 6.78 -14.94
C ILE A 32 -1.25 6.32 -14.10
N ARG A 33 -1.71 7.15 -13.15
CA ARG A 33 -2.83 6.76 -12.27
C ARG A 33 -4.11 6.46 -13.05
N LYS A 34 -4.37 7.18 -14.16
CA LYS A 34 -5.54 6.92 -15.02
C LYS A 34 -5.41 5.59 -15.74
N GLN A 35 -4.21 5.26 -16.24
CA GLN A 35 -3.93 3.94 -16.83
C GLN A 35 -4.14 2.82 -15.82
N VAL A 36 -3.63 2.98 -14.58
CA VAL A 36 -3.84 2.02 -13.49
C VAL A 36 -5.33 1.82 -13.19
N TYR A 37 -6.12 2.90 -13.10
CA TYR A 37 -7.57 2.79 -12.87
C TYR A 37 -8.29 2.08 -14.02
N GLN A 38 -7.88 2.35 -15.27
CA GLN A 38 -8.45 1.71 -16.45
C GLN A 38 -8.13 0.21 -16.48
N GLN A 39 -6.87 -0.17 -16.22
CA GLN A 39 -6.44 -1.57 -16.13
C GLN A 39 -7.20 -2.34 -15.04
N ALA A 40 -7.54 -1.67 -13.94
CA ALA A 40 -8.35 -2.23 -12.87
C ALA A 40 -9.87 -2.24 -13.15
N ASN A 41 -10.31 -1.91 -14.38
CA ASN A 41 -11.72 -1.76 -14.74
C ASN A 41 -12.50 -0.84 -13.79
N TYR A 42 -11.85 0.21 -13.29
CA TYR A 42 -12.39 1.15 -12.29
C TYR A 42 -12.97 0.45 -11.04
N ALA A 43 -12.34 -0.66 -10.63
CA ALA A 43 -12.62 -1.38 -9.41
C ALA A 43 -11.40 -1.36 -8.48
N CYS A 44 -11.62 -1.50 -7.17
CA CYS A 44 -10.55 -1.77 -6.23
C CYS A 44 -9.96 -3.16 -6.53
N GLU A 45 -8.67 -3.25 -6.84
CA GLU A 45 -8.00 -4.52 -7.13
C GLU A 45 -7.94 -5.44 -5.91
N ILE A 46 -8.05 -4.88 -4.71
CA ILE A 46 -8.05 -5.64 -3.46
C ILE A 46 -9.44 -6.17 -3.14
N CYS A 47 -10.42 -5.30 -2.86
CA CYS A 47 -11.74 -5.76 -2.38
C CYS A 47 -12.82 -5.88 -3.47
N GLY A 48 -12.54 -5.44 -4.69
CA GLY A 48 -13.46 -5.52 -5.84
C GLY A 48 -14.55 -4.45 -5.89
N VAL A 49 -14.60 -3.52 -4.92
CA VAL A 49 -15.63 -2.47 -4.91
C VAL A 49 -15.52 -1.57 -6.14
N LYS A 50 -16.67 -1.23 -6.74
CA LYS A 50 -16.82 -0.36 -7.91
C LYS A 50 -17.57 0.93 -7.55
N LYS A 51 -17.58 1.89 -8.47
CA LYS A 51 -18.30 3.18 -8.33
C LYS A 51 -17.88 3.99 -7.09
N VAL A 52 -16.61 3.89 -6.72
CA VAL A 52 -15.99 4.68 -5.65
C VAL A 52 -14.80 5.45 -6.19
N ARG A 53 -14.38 6.48 -5.45
CA ARG A 53 -13.07 7.10 -5.71
C ARG A 53 -11.96 6.09 -5.45
N LEU A 54 -11.07 5.96 -6.43
CA LEU A 54 -9.87 5.12 -6.36
C LEU A 54 -8.64 5.99 -6.11
N ASP A 55 -7.71 5.42 -5.37
CA ASP A 55 -6.35 5.92 -5.21
C ASP A 55 -5.40 4.99 -5.98
N CYS A 56 -4.30 5.55 -6.48
CA CYS A 56 -3.22 4.78 -7.10
C CYS A 56 -2.17 4.54 -6.02
N ASN A 57 -2.16 3.34 -5.46
CA ASN A 57 -1.30 2.95 -4.36
C ASN A 57 -0.01 2.31 -4.87
N GLU A 58 1.09 2.58 -4.17
CA GLU A 58 2.41 2.04 -4.45
C GLU A 58 2.63 0.79 -3.62
N VAL A 59 2.96 -0.33 -4.27
CA VAL A 59 3.34 -1.57 -3.60
C VAL A 59 4.85 -1.67 -3.60
N TRP A 60 5.44 -1.79 -2.42
CA TRP A 60 6.90 -1.78 -2.23
C TRP A 60 7.43 -3.17 -1.90
N LYS A 61 8.57 -3.51 -2.51
CA LYS A 61 9.43 -4.63 -2.09
C LYS A 61 10.69 -4.07 -1.44
N TYR A 62 11.11 -4.69 -0.34
CA TYR A 62 12.33 -4.33 0.36
C TYR A 62 13.34 -5.47 0.20
N GLN A 63 14.49 -5.19 -0.40
CA GLN A 63 15.54 -6.18 -0.63
C GLN A 63 16.91 -5.54 -0.50
N SER A 64 17.79 -6.15 0.29
CA SER A 64 19.10 -5.58 0.65
C SER A 64 18.94 -4.19 1.28
N ASN A 65 19.35 -3.13 0.57
CA ASN A 65 19.16 -1.73 0.95
C ASN A 65 18.25 -0.95 -0.01
N LYS A 66 17.49 -1.65 -0.88
CA LYS A 66 16.59 -1.04 -1.87
C LYS A 66 15.13 -1.13 -1.46
N GLN A 67 14.43 -0.01 -1.61
CA GLN A 67 12.97 0.07 -1.63
C GLN A 67 12.54 0.14 -3.09
N ILE A 68 12.01 -0.98 -3.59
CA ILE A 68 11.70 -1.19 -5.00
C ILE A 68 10.21 -1.01 -5.20
N LEU A 69 9.81 -0.11 -6.10
CA LEU A 69 8.43 -0.02 -6.55
C LEU A 69 8.10 -1.29 -7.33
N ALA A 70 7.29 -2.17 -6.74
CA ALA A 70 6.98 -3.46 -7.32
C ALA A 70 5.74 -3.41 -8.20
N LYS A 71 4.76 -2.58 -7.83
CA LYS A 71 3.49 -2.42 -8.52
C LYS A 71 2.85 -1.07 -8.19
N LEU A 72 2.04 -0.56 -9.11
CA LEU A 72 1.00 0.42 -8.84
C LEU A 72 -0.37 -0.26 -8.95
N GLU A 73 -1.25 -0.01 -7.99
CA GLU A 73 -2.56 -0.64 -7.95
C GLU A 73 -3.70 0.35 -7.65
N ALA A 74 -4.87 0.11 -8.23
CA ALA A 74 -6.08 0.88 -7.98
C ALA A 74 -6.78 0.34 -6.73
N VAL A 75 -6.89 1.17 -5.70
CA VAL A 75 -7.49 0.77 -4.41
C VAL A 75 -8.55 1.76 -3.96
N CYS A 76 -9.58 1.27 -3.24
CA CYS A 76 -10.53 2.15 -2.58
C CYS A 76 -9.92 2.77 -1.32
N ARG A 77 -10.51 3.87 -0.85
CA ARG A 77 -10.07 4.61 0.34
C ARG A 77 -9.87 3.72 1.59
N LEU A 78 -10.74 2.73 1.81
CA LEU A 78 -10.64 1.85 2.99
C LEU A 78 -9.52 0.82 2.86
N CYS A 79 -9.33 0.23 1.69
CA CYS A 79 -8.18 -0.65 1.43
C CYS A 79 -6.87 0.13 1.57
N HIS A 80 -6.80 1.32 0.97
CA HIS A 80 -5.61 2.18 1.05
C HIS A 80 -5.29 2.57 2.50
N LEU A 81 -6.30 2.99 3.28
CA LEU A 81 -6.14 3.30 4.70
C LEU A 81 -5.67 2.08 5.50
N ALA A 82 -6.23 0.90 5.21
CA ALA A 82 -5.83 -0.34 5.86
C ALA A 82 -4.39 -0.74 5.52
N GLN A 83 -3.93 -0.56 4.29
CA GLN A 83 -2.52 -0.80 3.93
C GLN A 83 -1.58 0.08 4.76
N HIS A 84 -1.96 1.33 5.03
CA HIS A 84 -1.21 2.26 5.86
C HIS A 84 -1.70 2.29 7.32
N LEU A 85 -1.84 1.11 7.95
CA LEU A 85 -2.42 0.99 9.29
C LEU A 85 -1.71 1.83 10.36
N GLY A 86 -0.38 2.01 10.27
CA GLY A 86 0.36 2.91 11.16
C GLY A 86 -0.10 4.37 11.04
N TYR A 87 -0.27 4.86 9.80
CA TYR A 87 -0.83 6.20 9.55
C TYR A 87 -2.28 6.29 10.00
N ALA A 88 -3.09 5.24 9.78
CA ALA A 88 -4.46 5.18 10.29
C ALA A 88 -4.51 5.36 11.82
N GLY A 89 -3.52 4.83 12.56
CA GLY A 89 -3.35 5.09 13.98
C GLY A 89 -3.11 6.56 14.31
N VAL A 90 -2.18 7.21 13.60
CA VAL A 90 -1.85 8.63 13.78
C VAL A 90 -3.08 9.53 13.60
N ILE A 91 -3.95 9.21 12.64
CA ILE A 91 -5.16 10.01 12.36
C ILE A 91 -6.42 9.55 13.10
N GLY A 92 -6.30 8.68 14.11
CA GLY A 92 -7.43 8.22 14.94
C GLY A 92 -8.40 7.24 14.23
N ARG A 93 -7.98 6.59 13.16
CA ARG A 93 -8.80 5.67 12.33
C ARG A 93 -8.32 4.22 12.35
N PHE A 94 -7.48 3.85 13.30
CA PHE A 94 -6.93 2.50 13.41
C PHE A 94 -8.01 1.43 13.43
N GLN A 95 -9.06 1.62 14.24
CA GLN A 95 -10.10 0.61 14.43
C GLN A 95 -10.90 0.40 13.13
N GLU A 96 -11.24 1.46 12.40
CA GLU A 96 -11.90 1.36 11.08
C GLU A 96 -11.04 0.59 10.08
N ALA A 97 -9.74 0.91 10.01
CA ALA A 97 -8.78 0.27 9.14
C ALA A 97 -8.58 -1.22 9.48
N LYS A 98 -8.48 -1.56 10.77
CA LYS A 98 -8.37 -2.94 11.27
C LYS A 98 -9.62 -3.76 10.97
N GLU A 99 -10.81 -3.21 11.19
CA GLU A 99 -12.06 -3.91 10.88
C GLU A 99 -12.19 -4.18 9.37
N HIS A 100 -11.78 -3.22 8.54
CA HIS A 100 -11.74 -3.44 7.10
C HIS A 100 -10.72 -4.52 6.69
N LEU A 101 -9.51 -4.49 7.27
CA LEU A 101 -8.49 -5.51 7.08
C LEU A 101 -9.01 -6.91 7.42
N LYS A 102 -9.60 -7.06 8.60
CA LYS A 102 -10.22 -8.31 9.08
C LYS A 102 -11.27 -8.81 8.10
N LYS A 103 -12.20 -7.94 7.70
CA LYS A 103 -13.30 -8.26 6.77
C LYS A 103 -12.79 -8.71 5.41
N VAL A 104 -11.87 -7.97 4.79
CA VAL A 104 -11.40 -8.27 3.42
C VAL A 104 -10.62 -9.58 3.37
N ASN A 105 -9.85 -9.88 4.42
CA ASN A 105 -9.08 -11.12 4.50
C ASN A 105 -9.89 -12.32 5.03
N GLY A 106 -11.12 -12.12 5.51
CA GLY A 106 -11.94 -13.18 6.10
C GLY A 106 -11.31 -13.77 7.37
N TRP A 107 -10.68 -12.92 8.17
CA TRP A 107 -9.97 -13.32 9.38
C TRP A 107 -10.84 -13.17 10.63
N ASN A 108 -10.50 -13.92 11.68
CA ASN A 108 -10.96 -13.60 13.03
C ASN A 108 -10.03 -12.56 13.70
N GLU A 109 -10.42 -12.12 14.90
CA GLU A 109 -9.68 -11.10 15.65
C GLU A 109 -8.23 -11.54 15.96
N LYS A 110 -8.04 -12.78 16.43
CA LYS A 110 -6.72 -13.32 16.77
C LYS A 110 -5.78 -13.33 15.56
N GLN A 111 -6.25 -13.80 14.41
CA GLN A 111 -5.48 -13.81 13.16
C GLN A 111 -5.08 -12.39 12.73
N THR A 112 -6.03 -11.45 12.83
CA THR A 112 -5.81 -10.05 12.47
C THR A 112 -4.73 -9.42 13.36
N LEU A 113 -4.80 -9.63 14.67
CA LEU A 113 -3.84 -9.08 15.63
C LEU A 113 -2.44 -9.69 15.46
N ILE A 114 -2.33 -11.01 15.26
CA ILE A 114 -1.05 -11.68 15.00
C ILE A 114 -0.40 -11.08 13.75
N TYR A 115 -1.15 -10.97 12.66
CA TYR A 115 -0.63 -10.41 11.42
C TYR A 115 -0.18 -8.94 11.55
N ILE A 116 -0.97 -8.13 12.27
CA ILE A 116 -0.60 -6.73 12.56
C ILE A 116 0.72 -6.71 13.34
N GLN A 117 0.83 -7.48 14.42
CA GLN A 117 2.06 -7.53 15.24
C GLN A 117 3.28 -7.94 14.41
N GLU A 118 3.16 -8.98 13.58
CA GLU A 118 4.22 -9.41 12.67
C GLU A 118 4.66 -8.30 11.72
N LYS A 119 3.70 -7.60 11.09
CA LYS A 119 4.01 -6.51 10.16
C LYS A 119 4.62 -5.29 10.84
N PHE A 120 4.22 -4.97 12.06
CA PHE A 120 4.86 -3.91 12.83
C PHE A 120 6.29 -4.29 13.27
N ARG A 121 6.56 -5.55 13.62
CA ARG A 121 7.94 -6.03 13.86
C ARG A 121 8.81 -5.93 12.60
N GLU A 122 8.28 -6.33 11.44
CA GLU A 122 8.99 -6.12 10.16
C GLU A 122 9.28 -4.63 9.92
N TRP A 123 8.31 -3.76 10.20
CA TRP A 123 8.46 -2.32 10.04
C TRP A 123 9.53 -1.73 10.97
N GLU A 124 9.58 -2.15 12.24
CA GLU A 124 10.63 -1.75 13.19
C GLU A 124 12.03 -2.12 12.69
N VAL A 125 12.20 -3.31 12.12
CA VAL A 125 13.47 -3.72 11.51
C VAL A 125 13.80 -2.83 10.32
N ARG A 126 12.83 -2.58 9.43
CA ARG A 126 13.04 -1.74 8.24
C ARG A 126 13.36 -0.28 8.57
N ASN A 127 12.91 0.22 9.72
CA ASN A 127 13.24 1.58 10.18
C ASN A 127 14.74 1.77 10.48
N LYS A 128 15.51 0.69 10.65
CA LYS A 128 16.96 0.74 10.90
C LYS A 128 17.79 0.86 9.61
N VAL A 129 17.15 0.77 8.45
CA VAL A 129 17.83 0.75 7.15
C VAL A 129 17.64 2.09 6.45
N LYS A 130 18.72 2.62 5.85
CA LYS A 130 18.64 3.74 4.91
C LYS A 130 18.36 3.19 3.51
N TRP A 131 17.12 3.31 3.06
CA TRP A 131 16.68 2.76 1.78
C TRP A 131 17.04 3.65 0.60
N VAL A 132 17.56 3.03 -0.44
CA VAL A 132 17.70 3.59 -1.79
C VAL A 132 16.43 3.29 -2.58
N LEU A 133 15.80 4.32 -3.14
CA LEU A 133 14.61 4.15 -3.98
C LEU A 133 14.99 3.53 -5.33
N ASP A 134 14.20 2.56 -5.77
CA ASP A 134 14.28 1.96 -7.09
C ASP A 134 12.89 2.07 -7.73
N LEU A 135 12.78 2.92 -8.75
CA LEU A 135 11.51 3.29 -9.40
C LEU A 135 11.40 2.79 -10.84
N ASN A 136 12.27 1.87 -11.26
CA ASN A 136 12.32 1.36 -12.65
C ASN A 136 10.97 0.78 -13.13
N TYR A 137 10.09 0.38 -12.21
CA TYR A 137 8.72 -0.03 -12.55
C TYR A 137 7.91 1.06 -13.29
N LEU A 138 8.22 2.34 -13.09
CA LEU A 138 7.55 3.44 -13.78
C LEU A 138 7.82 3.45 -15.30
N ASP A 139 8.93 2.84 -15.75
CA ASP A 139 9.30 2.77 -17.17
C ASP A 139 8.25 1.98 -17.98
N ASN A 140 7.45 1.14 -17.33
CA ASN A 140 6.33 0.42 -17.94
C ASN A 140 5.19 1.34 -18.42
N PHE A 141 5.19 2.63 -18.06
CA PHE A 141 4.09 3.55 -18.36
C PHE A 141 4.38 4.57 -19.47
N GLY A 142 5.58 4.55 -20.06
CA GLY A 142 5.97 5.40 -21.20
C GLY A 142 6.04 6.88 -20.87
#